data_AF-A0A1F9WC20-F1
#
_entry.id   AF-A0A1F9WC20-F1
#
_cell.length_a   1.000
_cell.length_b   1.000
_cell.length_c   1.000
_cell.angle_alpha   90.00
_cell.angle_beta   90.00
_cell.angle_gamma   90.00
#
_symmetry.space_group_name_H-M   'P 1'
#
loop_
_entity.id
_entity.type
_entity.pdbx_description
1 polymer ?
#
loop_
_entity_poly.entity_id
_entity_poly.type
_entity_poly.pdbx_seq_one_letter_code
_entity_poly.pdbx_strand_id
1 'polypeptide(L)'
;MKKIICAIAVSAFFAAAAGAQVNFDQGVNTHQFVSQLGQTYQSIPMPTYGTSRYTRDCARFPFGPGATEILSDKVWLRSLEYITECRTEYVYQCHTTYVQECHTVMQPGPNGTTVPVQQCTSKPVQTCYNRPVQTCYERPGMSWSQSAQIKMEARKLLAWERESFDVCLEGPRMDIGVNEAAYKYSVNTQGNYDTLFVMVPGRKIPMKADEDGLSFTALTYDSATKTYKFEVSDRWAAEYAGDKVVIDIDLYKDNPGWFSGYRGSKEFTFAAAVGYTMSFTAKDLSTDKEAMDNSADEEDSRGAKKYHLRWGFKRVGSVSKDNHVKKGKTPTVEVK
;
A
#
# COMPACT_ATOMS: atom_id res chain seq x y z
N MET A 1 43.83 -33.47 6.45
CA MET A 1 44.44 -34.25 7.56
C MET A 1 43.54 -34.16 8.78
N LYS A 2 43.01 -35.32 9.21
CA LYS A 2 42.76 -35.78 10.60
C LYS A 2 41.95 -34.88 11.58
N LYS A 3 41.06 -35.35 12.46
CA LYS A 3 40.44 -36.64 12.86
C LYS A 3 39.46 -36.27 14.01
N ILE A 4 38.20 -36.75 14.05
CA ILE A 4 37.68 -37.89 14.85
C ILE A 4 37.37 -37.58 16.34
N ILE A 5 36.08 -37.58 16.76
CA ILE A 5 35.30 -38.61 17.54
C ILE A 5 35.44 -38.48 19.07
N CYS A 6 34.30 -38.48 19.81
CA CYS A 6 33.96 -39.49 20.83
C CYS A 6 32.68 -39.17 21.63
N ALA A 7 31.75 -40.12 21.54
CA ALA A 7 30.62 -40.33 22.44
C ALA A 7 31.08 -41.05 23.73
N ILE A 8 30.33 -40.90 24.83
CA ILE A 8 30.35 -41.86 25.94
C ILE A 8 28.90 -42.16 26.34
N ALA A 9 28.54 -43.43 26.17
CA ALA A 9 27.42 -44.10 26.80
C ALA A 9 27.87 -44.64 28.17
N VAL A 10 26.98 -44.62 29.17
CA VAL A 10 27.08 -45.52 30.32
C VAL A 10 25.70 -46.13 30.55
N SER A 11 25.72 -47.47 30.51
CA SER A 11 24.63 -48.41 30.63
C SER A 11 24.48 -48.91 32.07
N ALA A 12 23.21 -49.18 32.42
CA ALA A 12 22.69 -50.31 33.19
C ALA A 12 23.21 -50.62 34.61
N PHE A 13 22.26 -50.72 35.56
CA PHE A 13 22.22 -51.82 36.55
C PHE A 13 20.78 -52.13 37.02
N PHE A 14 20.41 -53.40 36.86
CA PHE A 14 19.46 -54.32 37.55
C PHE A 14 19.07 -53.98 39.01
N ALA A 15 18.08 -54.56 39.71
CA ALA A 15 16.86 -55.37 39.52
C ALA A 15 16.29 -55.69 40.93
N ALA A 16 14.98 -55.99 41.04
CA ALA A 16 14.28 -56.71 42.15
C ALA A 16 14.26 -56.05 43.57
N ALA A 17 13.30 -56.25 44.49
CA ALA A 17 11.92 -56.76 44.54
C ALA A 17 11.38 -56.46 45.97
N ALA A 18 10.05 -56.54 46.12
CA ALA A 18 9.29 -56.88 47.34
C ALA A 18 9.12 -55.86 48.50
N GLY A 19 7.85 -55.69 48.90
CA GLY A 19 7.45 -55.51 50.30
C GLY A 19 7.13 -54.09 50.80
N ALA A 20 6.09 -53.43 50.28
CA ALA A 20 5.55 -52.22 50.91
C ALA A 20 4.64 -52.59 52.10
N GLN A 21 5.22 -52.71 53.29
CA GLN A 21 4.48 -52.68 54.55
C GLN A 21 4.46 -51.23 55.03
N VAL A 22 3.28 -50.62 55.01
CA VAL A 22 3.10 -49.20 55.36
C VAL A 22 3.19 -49.07 56.89
N ASN A 23 4.28 -48.51 57.38
CA ASN A 23 4.48 -48.18 58.79
C ASN A 23 4.06 -46.71 59.00
N PHE A 24 2.95 -46.49 59.71
CA PHE A 24 2.38 -45.17 59.97
C PHE A 24 2.96 -44.46 61.22
N ASP A 25 3.95 -45.06 61.90
CA ASP A 25 4.56 -44.48 63.10
C ASP A 25 5.86 -43.69 62.82
N GLN A 26 6.20 -43.44 61.56
CA GLN A 26 7.27 -42.49 61.24
C GLN A 26 6.73 -41.06 61.35
N GLY A 27 7.00 -40.44 62.50
CA GLY A 27 6.75 -39.03 62.73
C GLY A 27 7.20 -38.18 61.54
N VAL A 28 6.25 -37.40 61.00
CA VAL A 28 6.45 -36.56 59.83
C VAL A 28 7.63 -35.63 60.10
N ASN A 29 8.76 -35.88 59.43
CA ASN A 29 9.93 -35.04 59.51
C ASN A 29 9.64 -33.75 58.70
N THR A 30 9.04 -32.76 59.36
CA THR A 30 8.62 -31.49 58.76
C THR A 30 9.79 -30.72 58.12
N HIS A 31 11.03 -31.00 58.51
CA HIS A 31 12.22 -30.43 57.88
C HIS A 31 12.48 -30.95 56.46
N GLN A 32 12.11 -32.19 56.13
CA GLN A 32 12.23 -32.69 54.75
C GLN A 32 11.18 -32.05 53.82
N PHE A 33 9.97 -31.80 54.32
CA PHE A 33 8.92 -31.11 53.55
C PHE A 33 9.27 -29.65 53.26
N VAL A 34 9.91 -28.94 54.21
CA VAL A 34 10.34 -27.55 53.99
C VAL A 34 11.54 -27.47 53.02
N SER A 35 12.42 -28.48 53.00
CA SER A 35 13.54 -28.53 52.04
C SER A 35 13.12 -28.82 50.60
N GLN A 36 11.98 -29.49 50.37
CA GLN A 36 11.42 -29.71 49.03
C GLN A 36 10.62 -28.52 48.48
N LEU A 37 10.18 -27.59 49.33
CA LEU A 37 9.55 -26.33 48.91
C LEU A 37 10.57 -25.23 48.56
N GLY A 38 11.86 -25.45 48.84
CA GLY A 38 12.93 -24.46 48.58
C GLY A 38 13.46 -24.43 47.15
N GLN A 39 13.02 -25.31 46.24
CA GLN A 39 13.59 -25.43 44.89
C GLN A 39 12.60 -25.51 43.72
N THR A 40 11.33 -25.14 43.93
CA THR A 40 10.44 -24.79 42.82
C THR A 40 10.28 -23.28 42.74
N TYR A 41 11.40 -22.57 42.52
CA TYR A 41 11.33 -21.32 41.79
C TYR A 41 10.87 -21.67 40.37
N GLN A 42 9.55 -21.82 40.18
CA GLN A 42 8.95 -21.64 38.87
C GLN A 42 9.40 -20.25 38.44
N SER A 43 10.36 -20.18 37.52
CA SER A 43 10.74 -18.93 36.89
C SER A 43 9.46 -18.35 36.30
N ILE A 44 8.96 -17.28 36.92
CA ILE A 44 7.88 -16.50 36.33
C ILE A 44 8.43 -16.11 34.97
N PRO A 45 7.81 -16.55 33.86
CA PRO A 45 8.32 -16.23 32.53
C PRO A 45 8.36 -14.71 32.45
N MET A 46 9.58 -14.17 32.36
CA MET A 46 9.73 -12.73 32.18
C MET A 46 9.05 -12.37 30.86
N PRO A 47 8.30 -11.24 30.81
CA PRO A 47 7.72 -10.78 29.57
C PRO A 47 8.85 -10.65 28.53
N THR A 48 8.72 -11.36 27.42
CA THR A 48 9.61 -11.14 26.27
C THR A 48 9.27 -9.76 25.74
N TYR A 49 10.25 -8.85 25.69
CA TYR A 49 10.07 -7.51 25.12
C TYR A 49 9.54 -7.65 23.69
N GLY A 50 8.26 -7.30 23.49
CA GLY A 50 7.65 -7.33 22.18
C GLY A 50 8.05 -6.13 21.34
N THR A 51 7.59 -6.10 20.10
CA THR A 51 7.85 -5.01 19.17
C THR A 51 7.13 -3.74 19.65
N SER A 52 7.82 -2.60 19.64
CA SER A 52 7.17 -1.30 19.76
C SER A 52 6.78 -0.76 18.39
N ARG A 53 5.64 -0.08 18.31
CA ARG A 53 5.22 0.71 17.15
C ARG A 53 4.85 2.11 17.60
N TYR A 54 5.00 3.09 16.72
CA TYR A 54 4.64 4.48 17.01
C TYR A 54 3.42 4.88 16.17
N THR A 55 2.56 5.73 16.70
CA THR A 55 1.59 6.44 15.87
C THR A 55 2.29 7.51 15.05
N ARG A 56 1.77 7.77 13.85
CA ARG A 56 2.26 8.83 13.00
C ARG A 56 1.20 9.91 12.87
N ASP A 57 1.55 11.14 13.24
CA ASP A 57 0.70 12.32 13.11
C ASP A 57 1.34 13.30 12.13
N CYS A 58 0.59 13.72 11.12
CA CYS A 58 1.12 14.51 9.99
C CYS A 58 0.26 15.75 9.74
N ALA A 59 0.93 16.86 9.47
CA ALA A 59 0.31 18.08 8.97
C ALA A 59 0.81 18.39 7.55
N ARG A 60 -0.12 18.79 6.68
CA ARG A 60 0.16 19.17 5.29
C ARG A 60 0.21 20.67 5.13
N PHE A 61 1.24 21.16 4.46
CA PHE A 61 1.50 22.58 4.21
C PHE A 61 1.46 22.88 2.71
N PRO A 62 0.35 23.43 2.20
CA PRO A 62 0.26 23.90 0.83
C PRO A 62 0.91 25.28 0.69
N PHE A 63 1.71 25.47 -0.36
CA PHE A 63 2.25 26.76 -0.75
C PHE A 63 1.82 27.11 -2.17
N GLY A 64 1.22 28.30 -2.31
CA GLY A 64 0.80 28.86 -3.58
C GLY A 64 1.90 29.71 -4.24
N PRO A 65 1.58 30.32 -5.39
CA PRO A 65 2.52 31.15 -6.12
C PRO A 65 2.86 32.40 -5.31
N GLY A 66 4.15 32.64 -5.16
CA GLY A 66 4.72 33.80 -4.48
C GLY A 66 6.17 33.96 -4.88
N ALA A 67 6.72 35.16 -4.73
CA ALA A 67 8.12 35.48 -4.99
C ALA A 67 8.92 35.74 -3.71
N THR A 68 8.25 35.82 -2.57
CA THR A 68 8.84 36.20 -1.29
C THR A 68 9.12 34.98 -0.43
N GLU A 69 9.91 35.18 0.61
CA GLU A 69 9.98 34.26 1.73
C GLU A 69 8.57 34.07 2.34
N ILE A 70 8.24 32.84 2.72
CA ILE A 70 6.96 32.49 3.34
C ILE A 70 7.24 31.64 4.57
N LEU A 71 6.65 32.00 5.70
CA LEU A 71 6.64 31.20 6.91
C LEU A 71 5.25 30.57 7.05
N SER A 72 5.16 29.25 7.21
CA SER A 72 3.89 28.56 7.43
C SER A 72 3.31 28.86 8.81
N ASP A 73 2.06 28.46 9.05
CA ASP A 73 1.55 28.36 10.41
C ASP A 73 2.35 27.32 11.22
N LYS A 74 2.41 27.53 12.53
CA LYS A 74 3.00 26.59 13.49
C LYS A 74 1.93 25.55 13.86
N VAL A 75 2.26 24.26 13.71
CA VAL A 75 1.37 23.15 14.07
C VAL A 75 1.92 22.37 15.25
N TRP A 76 1.05 21.71 16.01
CA TRP A 76 1.43 20.84 17.14
C TRP A 76 1.12 19.40 16.79
N LEU A 77 2.14 18.55 16.75
CA LEU A 77 2.03 17.14 16.39
C LEU A 77 2.21 16.26 17.62
N ARG A 78 1.61 15.06 17.60
CA ARG A 78 1.69 14.11 18.72
C ARG A 78 1.96 12.69 18.23
N SER A 79 2.82 11.98 18.94
CA SER A 79 3.05 10.55 18.71
C SER A 79 2.95 9.77 20.01
N LEU A 80 2.37 8.57 19.96
CA LEU A 80 2.27 7.62 21.05
C LEU A 80 2.94 6.31 20.67
N GLU A 81 3.77 5.78 21.57
CA GLU A 81 4.29 4.43 21.47
C GLU A 81 3.25 3.42 21.93
N TYR A 82 3.14 2.32 21.21
CA TYR A 82 2.43 1.12 21.64
C TYR A 82 3.45 0.02 21.81
N ILE A 83 3.53 -0.52 23.02
CA ILE A 83 4.41 -1.65 23.35
C ILE A 83 3.54 -2.89 23.33
N THR A 84 3.92 -3.86 22.49
CA THR A 84 3.28 -5.17 22.49
C THR A 84 3.86 -5.98 23.63
N GLU A 85 3.02 -6.43 24.56
CA GLU A 85 3.43 -7.34 25.63
C GLU A 85 2.76 -8.68 25.41
N CYS A 86 3.58 -9.72 25.33
CA CYS A 86 3.12 -11.09 25.18
C CYS A 86 3.40 -11.87 26.46
N ARG A 87 2.37 -12.56 26.96
CA ARG A 87 2.49 -13.51 28.05
C ARG A 87 2.22 -14.91 27.52
N THR A 88 3.09 -15.84 27.87
CA THR A 88 2.85 -17.28 27.66
C THR A 88 2.07 -17.81 28.84
N GLU A 89 0.86 -18.30 28.59
CA GLU A 89 0.01 -18.97 29.56
C GLU A 89 -0.11 -20.44 29.17
N TYR A 90 0.03 -21.35 30.13
CA TYR A 90 -0.13 -22.79 29.88
C TYR A 90 -1.59 -23.15 30.07
N VAL A 91 -2.25 -23.55 28.98
CA VAL A 91 -3.62 -24.04 29.03
C VAL A 91 -3.58 -25.56 29.07
N TYR A 92 -4.30 -26.14 30.03
CA TYR A 92 -4.44 -27.58 30.17
C TYR A 92 -5.39 -28.09 29.10
N GLN A 93 -4.88 -28.85 28.11
CA GLN A 93 -5.69 -29.38 27.02
C GLN A 93 -5.74 -30.91 27.12
N CYS A 94 -6.96 -31.44 27.23
CA CYS A 94 -7.21 -32.88 27.25
C CYS A 94 -7.85 -33.31 25.94
N HIS A 95 -7.41 -34.44 25.40
CA HIS A 95 -8.03 -35.11 24.27
C HIS A 95 -8.30 -36.58 24.61
N THR A 96 -9.43 -37.08 24.14
CA THR A 96 -9.82 -38.49 24.33
C THR A 96 -9.39 -39.28 23.10
N THR A 97 -8.50 -40.23 23.28
CA THR A 97 -8.12 -41.20 22.24
C THR A 97 -8.72 -42.56 22.59
N TYR A 98 -9.29 -43.24 21.61
CA TYR A 98 -9.78 -44.60 21.80
C TYR A 98 -8.63 -45.57 21.57
N VAL A 99 -8.25 -46.30 22.61
CA VAL A 99 -7.25 -47.37 22.50
C VAL A 99 -7.98 -48.71 22.45
N GLN A 100 -7.58 -49.58 21.53
CA GLN A 100 -8.12 -50.93 21.46
C GLN A 100 -7.42 -51.82 22.48
N GLU A 101 -8.17 -52.30 23.46
CA GLU A 101 -7.73 -53.37 24.35
C GLU A 101 -8.32 -54.67 23.83
N CYS A 102 -7.46 -55.54 23.33
CA CYS A 102 -7.84 -56.85 22.83
C CYS A 102 -7.45 -57.92 23.85
N HIS A 103 -8.39 -58.79 24.19
CA HIS A 103 -8.15 -59.97 24.99
C HIS A 103 -8.67 -61.20 24.25
N THR A 104 -8.02 -62.35 24.45
CA THR A 104 -8.42 -63.60 23.82
C THR A 104 -9.49 -64.26 24.68
N VAL A 105 -10.68 -64.44 24.13
CA VAL A 105 -11.76 -65.23 24.74
C VAL A 105 -11.93 -66.52 23.98
N MET A 106 -12.15 -67.61 24.71
CA MET A 106 -12.44 -68.91 24.12
C MET A 106 -13.93 -68.99 23.79
N GLN A 107 -14.28 -69.06 22.50
CA GLN A 107 -15.66 -69.25 22.06
C GLN A 107 -15.90 -70.70 21.61
N PRO A 108 -17.09 -71.27 21.86
CA PRO A 108 -17.43 -72.62 21.39
C PRO A 108 -17.49 -72.66 19.87
N GLY A 109 -16.64 -73.48 19.27
CA GLY A 109 -16.65 -73.78 17.84
C GLY A 109 -17.75 -74.79 17.48
N PRO A 110 -18.08 -74.92 16.18
CA PRO A 110 -19.21 -75.70 15.68
C PRO A 110 -19.16 -77.21 16.01
N ASN A 111 -18.03 -77.75 16.48
CA ASN A 111 -17.85 -79.16 16.85
C ASN A 111 -17.51 -79.37 18.34
N GLY A 112 -17.83 -78.41 19.22
CA GLY A 112 -17.53 -78.51 20.66
C GLY A 112 -16.07 -78.23 21.05
N THR A 113 -15.23 -77.83 20.10
CA THR A 113 -13.86 -77.36 20.34
C THR A 113 -13.85 -75.87 20.66
N THR A 114 -13.11 -75.42 21.68
CA THR A 114 -12.94 -73.99 21.96
C THR A 114 -11.91 -73.39 21.02
N VAL A 115 -12.30 -72.37 20.25
CA VAL A 115 -11.39 -71.60 19.38
C VAL A 115 -11.08 -70.25 20.03
N PRO A 116 -9.80 -69.81 20.03
CA PRO A 116 -9.43 -68.50 20.54
C PRO A 116 -9.95 -67.42 19.58
N VAL A 117 -10.86 -66.57 20.05
CA VAL A 117 -11.35 -65.41 19.32
C VAL A 117 -10.82 -64.16 20.01
N GLN A 118 -10.21 -63.26 19.24
CA GLN A 118 -9.74 -61.99 19.76
C GLN A 118 -10.92 -61.03 19.90
N GLN A 119 -11.28 -60.67 21.14
CA GLN A 119 -12.31 -59.68 21.43
C GLN A 119 -11.64 -58.35 21.78
N CYS A 120 -11.78 -57.38 20.88
CA CYS A 120 -11.27 -56.02 21.08
C CYS A 120 -12.41 -55.13 21.55
N THR A 121 -12.18 -54.39 22.65
CA THR A 121 -13.10 -53.35 23.12
C THR A 121 -12.38 -52.00 23.02
N SER A 122 -13.04 -51.00 22.44
CA SER A 122 -12.52 -49.63 22.42
C SER A 122 -12.77 -48.98 23.78
N LYS A 123 -11.70 -48.61 24.49
CA LYS A 123 -11.79 -47.84 25.73
C LYS A 123 -11.31 -46.41 25.49
N PRO A 124 -12.06 -45.39 25.95
CA PRO A 124 -11.60 -44.01 25.88
C PRO A 124 -10.47 -43.80 26.91
N VAL A 125 -9.32 -43.34 26.44
CA VAL A 125 -8.19 -42.92 27.28
C VAL A 125 -8.04 -41.40 27.14
N GLN A 126 -8.10 -40.68 28.25
CA GLN A 126 -7.93 -39.23 28.28
C GLN A 126 -6.45 -38.89 28.45
N THR A 127 -5.86 -38.25 27.44
CA THR A 127 -4.48 -37.76 27.50
C THR A 127 -4.52 -36.23 27.63
N CYS A 128 -3.89 -35.70 28.68
CA CYS A 128 -3.81 -34.27 28.91
C CYS A 128 -2.37 -33.79 28.84
N TYR A 129 -2.15 -32.64 28.22
CA TYR A 129 -0.85 -31.99 28.18
C TYR A 129 -1.00 -30.48 28.32
N ASN A 130 0.05 -29.84 28.86
CA ASN A 130 0.13 -28.39 28.95
C ASN A 130 0.53 -27.83 27.59
N ARG A 131 -0.36 -27.04 26.97
CA ARG A 131 -0.04 -26.34 25.73
C ARG A 131 0.29 -24.87 26.04
N PRO A 132 1.47 -24.35 25.67
CA PRO A 132 1.75 -22.93 25.78
C PRO A 132 0.87 -22.17 24.78
N VAL A 133 0.09 -21.22 25.27
CA VAL A 133 -0.69 -20.26 24.49
C VAL A 133 -0.10 -18.88 24.75
N GLN A 134 0.26 -18.16 23.68
CA GLN A 134 0.80 -16.81 23.79
C GLN A 134 -0.34 -15.80 23.60
N THR A 135 -0.62 -15.03 24.64
CA THR A 135 -1.59 -13.92 24.61
C THR A 135 -0.81 -12.62 24.55
N CYS A 136 -1.04 -11.82 23.51
CA CYS A 136 -0.42 -10.50 23.35
C CYS A 136 -1.46 -9.40 23.46
N TYR A 137 -1.10 -8.29 24.10
CA TYR A 137 -1.89 -7.07 24.13
C TYR A 137 -1.00 -5.85 23.95
N GLU A 138 -1.57 -4.77 23.43
CA GLU A 138 -0.87 -3.49 23.29
C GLU A 138 -1.16 -2.61 24.50
N ARG A 139 -0.13 -1.97 25.04
CA ARG A 139 -0.29 -0.90 26.02
C ARG A 139 0.38 0.39 25.54
N PRO A 140 -0.17 1.56 25.91
CA PRO A 140 0.51 2.83 25.63
C PRO A 140 1.84 2.89 26.38
N GLY A 141 2.89 3.28 25.66
CA GLY A 141 4.24 3.53 26.14
C GLY A 141 4.49 5.02 26.31
N MET A 142 5.64 5.49 25.82
CA MET A 142 5.99 6.91 25.84
C MET A 142 5.12 7.72 24.87
N SER A 143 4.96 9.01 25.16
CA SER A 143 4.33 9.97 24.25
C SER A 143 5.30 11.09 23.92
N TRP A 144 5.22 11.59 22.69
CA TRP A 144 5.99 12.71 22.19
C TRP A 144 5.04 13.76 21.65
N SER A 145 5.42 15.01 21.85
CA SER A 145 4.71 16.15 21.31
C SER A 145 5.72 17.23 20.97
N GLN A 146 5.63 17.74 19.75
CA GLN A 146 6.53 18.77 19.24
C GLN A 146 5.74 19.70 18.33
N SER A 147 6.21 20.94 18.19
CA SER A 147 5.70 21.82 17.17
C SER A 147 6.58 21.80 15.92
N ALA A 148 5.95 22.03 14.79
CA ALA A 148 6.61 22.15 13.50
C ALA A 148 6.17 23.42 12.78
N GLN A 149 7.11 24.00 12.05
CA GLN A 149 6.86 25.11 11.14
C GLN A 149 7.80 24.98 9.94
N ILE A 150 7.38 25.45 8.78
CA ILE A 150 8.20 25.49 7.56
C ILE A 150 8.49 26.95 7.23
N LYS A 151 9.78 27.29 7.19
CA LYS A 151 10.28 28.52 6.59
C LYS A 151 10.71 28.22 5.17
N MET A 152 10.05 28.83 4.21
CA MET A 152 10.34 28.67 2.80
C MET A 152 11.02 29.92 2.26
N GLU A 153 12.27 29.78 1.83
CA GLU A 153 13.02 30.90 1.25
C GLU A 153 12.40 31.36 -0.09
N ALA A 154 12.77 32.58 -0.50
CA ALA A 154 12.24 33.20 -1.72
C ALA A 154 12.51 32.35 -2.96
N ARG A 155 11.45 32.15 -3.77
CA ARG A 155 11.47 31.37 -5.02
C ARG A 155 10.38 31.86 -5.96
N LYS A 156 10.42 31.50 -7.24
CA LYS A 156 9.42 31.92 -8.23
C LYS A 156 8.63 30.73 -8.76
N LEU A 157 7.39 30.60 -8.27
CA LEU A 157 6.43 29.63 -8.81
C LEU A 157 5.62 30.25 -9.95
N LEU A 158 5.26 29.42 -10.93
CA LEU A 158 4.30 29.78 -11.98
C LEU A 158 2.89 29.86 -11.39
N ALA A 159 1.99 30.58 -12.06
CA ALA A 159 0.66 30.87 -11.52
C ALA A 159 -0.17 29.63 -11.18
N TRP A 160 0.05 28.51 -11.87
CA TRP A 160 -0.61 27.21 -11.64
C TRP A 160 0.22 26.24 -10.80
N GLU A 161 1.51 26.53 -10.57
CA GLU A 161 2.36 25.66 -9.76
C GLU A 161 1.94 25.76 -8.29
N ARG A 162 1.90 24.60 -7.63
CA ARG A 162 1.61 24.47 -6.20
C ARG A 162 2.66 23.55 -5.62
N GLU A 163 3.03 23.81 -4.38
CA GLU A 163 3.91 22.93 -3.62
C GLU A 163 3.21 22.47 -2.36
N SER A 164 3.55 21.27 -1.91
CA SER A 164 2.91 20.63 -0.77
C SER A 164 3.93 19.75 -0.06
N PHE A 165 4.03 19.95 1.24
CA PHE A 165 4.95 19.22 2.12
C PHE A 165 4.16 18.66 3.29
N ASP A 166 4.50 17.44 3.72
CA ASP A 166 3.96 16.84 4.94
C ASP A 166 5.04 16.88 6.00
N VAL A 167 4.73 17.38 7.20
CA VAL A 167 5.59 17.21 8.37
C VAL A 167 4.93 16.20 9.28
N CYS A 168 5.65 15.14 9.61
CA CYS A 168 5.16 14.02 10.40
C CYS A 168 6.00 13.82 11.66
N LEU A 169 5.34 13.53 12.78
CA LEU A 169 5.96 13.07 14.01
C LEU A 169 5.67 11.57 14.19
N GLU A 170 6.71 10.75 14.25
CA GLU A 170 6.64 9.31 14.48
C GLU A 170 7.66 8.89 15.56
N GLY A 171 7.13 8.65 16.77
CA GLY A 171 7.93 8.49 17.97
C GLY A 171 8.66 9.79 18.32
N PRO A 172 9.98 9.74 18.62
CA PRO A 172 10.80 10.94 18.82
C PRO A 172 11.27 11.59 17.51
N ARG A 173 10.95 11.01 16.34
CA ARG A 173 11.50 11.44 15.05
C ARG A 173 10.49 12.33 14.35
N MET A 174 10.95 13.49 13.88
CA MET A 174 10.17 14.35 13.01
C MET A 174 10.81 14.45 11.64
N ASP A 175 10.02 14.19 10.61
CA ASP A 175 10.44 14.18 9.21
C ASP A 175 9.56 15.11 8.38
N ILE A 176 10.15 15.62 7.30
CA ILE A 176 9.44 16.36 6.26
C ILE A 176 9.45 15.56 4.95
N GLY A 177 8.27 15.26 4.45
CA GLY A 177 8.02 14.64 3.16
C GLY A 177 7.66 15.69 2.10
N VAL A 178 8.16 15.49 0.88
CA VAL A 178 7.80 16.33 -0.28
C VAL A 178 6.72 15.60 -1.07
N ASN A 179 5.51 16.17 -1.12
CA ASN A 179 4.44 15.63 -1.98
C ASN A 179 4.56 16.21 -3.40
N GLU A 180 4.59 17.53 -3.48
CA GLU A 180 4.69 18.28 -4.73
C GLU A 180 5.66 19.44 -4.54
N ALA A 181 6.61 19.59 -5.46
CA ALA A 181 7.60 20.66 -5.41
C ALA A 181 8.00 21.10 -6.82
N ALA A 182 8.16 22.40 -7.02
CA ALA A 182 8.72 22.98 -8.25
C ALA A 182 10.24 23.05 -8.19
N TYR A 183 10.83 22.89 -7.01
CA TYR A 183 12.27 22.95 -6.79
C TYR A 183 12.79 21.73 -6.06
N LYS A 184 14.07 21.40 -6.28
CA LYS A 184 14.80 20.53 -5.38
C LYS A 184 15.22 21.33 -4.16
N TYR A 185 14.70 21.00 -2.98
CA TYR A 185 15.02 21.71 -1.75
C TYR A 185 16.20 21.09 -1.01
N SER A 186 16.98 21.97 -0.36
CA SER A 186 17.81 21.61 0.78
C SER A 186 17.05 21.94 2.06
N VAL A 187 17.03 21.01 3.02
CA VAL A 187 16.30 21.16 4.28
C VAL A 187 17.32 21.33 5.40
N ASN A 188 17.21 22.42 6.14
CA ASN A 188 17.93 22.62 7.39
C ASN A 188 16.93 22.64 8.56
N THR A 189 17.25 21.92 9.62
CA THR A 189 16.37 21.77 10.78
C THR A 189 16.93 22.56 11.95
N GLN A 190 16.13 23.45 12.52
CA GLN A 190 16.49 24.27 13.68
C GLN A 190 15.52 24.03 14.83
N GLY A 191 16.03 24.00 16.06
CA GLY A 191 15.23 23.73 17.25
C GLY A 191 15.02 22.23 17.53
N ASN A 192 14.62 21.92 18.77
CA ASN A 192 14.38 20.54 19.22
C ASN A 192 12.89 20.26 19.46
N TYR A 193 12.21 21.09 20.26
CA TYR A 193 10.77 20.95 20.56
C TYR A 193 9.90 21.89 19.73
N ASP A 194 10.50 22.99 19.28
CA ASP A 194 9.95 23.94 18.33
C ASP A 194 10.75 23.88 17.04
N THR A 195 10.44 22.89 16.20
CA THR A 195 11.26 22.62 15.04
C THR A 195 10.86 23.49 13.87
N LEU A 196 11.84 24.20 13.33
CA LEU A 196 11.73 24.98 12.12
C LEU A 196 12.47 24.27 10.99
N PHE A 197 11.74 23.88 9.96
CA PHE A 197 12.31 23.39 8.70
C PHE A 197 12.57 24.58 7.78
N VAL A 198 13.83 24.95 7.60
CA VAL A 198 14.27 25.98 6.66
C VAL A 198 14.55 25.35 5.30
N MET A 199 13.71 25.67 4.33
CA MET A 199 13.68 25.11 2.99
C MET A 199 14.35 26.09 2.02
N VAL A 200 15.52 25.72 1.50
CA VAL A 200 16.26 26.52 0.53
C VAL A 200 16.04 25.94 -0.88
N PRO A 201 15.44 26.70 -1.82
CA PRO A 201 15.19 26.22 -3.17
C PRO A 201 16.51 26.09 -3.94
N GLY A 202 16.75 24.92 -4.53
CA GLY A 202 17.86 24.66 -5.43
C GLY A 202 17.43 24.84 -6.90
N ARG A 203 17.70 23.83 -7.72
CA ARG A 203 17.29 23.84 -9.14
C ARG A 203 15.77 23.64 -9.27
N LYS A 204 15.16 24.35 -10.23
CA LYS A 204 13.77 24.10 -10.64
C LYS A 204 13.67 22.71 -11.28
N ILE A 205 12.59 21.99 -11.00
CA ILE A 205 12.28 20.68 -11.58
C ILE A 205 10.97 20.79 -12.36
N PRO A 206 10.82 20.05 -13.48
CA PRO A 206 9.59 20.09 -14.25
C PRO A 206 8.40 19.65 -13.39
N MET A 207 7.27 20.37 -13.50
CA MET A 207 6.02 20.07 -12.78
C MET A 207 4.92 19.62 -13.74
N LYS A 208 3.76 19.22 -13.20
CA LYS A 208 2.58 18.95 -14.02
C LYS A 208 2.14 20.25 -14.72
N ALA A 209 1.79 20.16 -16.01
CA ALA A 209 1.23 21.30 -16.73
C ALA A 209 -0.10 21.76 -16.11
N ASP A 210 -0.43 23.04 -16.27
CA ASP A 210 -1.74 23.56 -15.90
C ASP A 210 -2.84 22.82 -16.67
N GLU A 211 -3.81 22.24 -15.97
CA GLU A 211 -4.94 21.58 -16.61
C GLU A 211 -5.79 22.55 -17.43
N ASP A 212 -5.80 23.82 -17.03
CA ASP A 212 -6.51 24.91 -17.70
C ASP A 212 -5.61 25.78 -18.59
N GLY A 213 -4.38 25.33 -18.83
CA GLY A 213 -3.43 26.06 -19.68
C GLY A 213 -3.87 26.14 -21.15
N LEU A 214 -4.47 25.07 -21.68
CA LEU A 214 -5.03 25.03 -23.03
C LEU A 214 -6.57 25.03 -22.98
N SER A 215 -7.19 25.83 -23.83
CA SER A 215 -8.65 25.92 -23.93
C SER A 215 -9.13 25.76 -25.37
N PHE A 216 -10.25 25.04 -25.52
CA PHE A 216 -10.93 24.88 -26.80
C PHE A 216 -11.40 26.25 -27.32
N THR A 217 -11.12 26.54 -28.59
CA THR A 217 -11.61 27.75 -29.26
C THR A 217 -12.68 27.42 -30.29
N ALA A 218 -12.37 26.56 -31.27
CA ALA A 218 -13.30 26.23 -32.33
C ALA A 218 -13.05 24.83 -32.93
N LEU A 219 -14.12 24.22 -33.44
CA LEU A 219 -14.07 23.05 -34.31
C LEU A 219 -14.99 23.32 -35.52
N THR A 220 -14.40 23.42 -36.70
CA THR A 220 -15.13 23.66 -37.95
C THR A 220 -14.84 22.56 -38.96
N TYR A 221 -15.77 22.34 -39.89
CA TYR A 221 -15.60 21.38 -40.98
C TYR A 221 -15.83 22.08 -42.32
N ASP A 222 -14.90 21.88 -43.26
CA ASP A 222 -15.02 22.33 -44.64
C ASP A 222 -15.45 21.15 -45.53
N SER A 223 -16.66 21.23 -46.07
CA SER A 223 -17.24 20.17 -46.92
C SER A 223 -16.57 20.06 -48.28
N ALA A 224 -15.97 21.13 -48.81
CA ALA A 224 -15.30 21.11 -50.11
C ALA A 224 -14.01 20.29 -50.05
N THR A 225 -13.23 20.50 -48.99
CA THR A 225 -11.93 19.82 -48.77
C THR A 225 -12.03 18.58 -47.89
N LYS A 226 -13.20 18.34 -47.28
CA LYS A 226 -13.45 17.30 -46.28
C LYS A 226 -12.50 17.36 -45.08
N THR A 227 -12.12 18.59 -44.70
CA THR A 227 -11.10 18.84 -43.67
C THR A 227 -11.74 19.39 -42.40
N TYR A 228 -11.36 18.83 -41.26
CA TYR A 228 -11.65 19.38 -39.93
C TYR A 228 -10.56 20.38 -39.56
N LYS A 229 -10.98 21.52 -39.02
CA LYS A 229 -10.10 22.53 -38.45
C LYS A 229 -10.40 22.68 -36.97
N PHE A 230 -9.40 22.39 -36.14
CA PHE A 230 -9.49 22.45 -34.68
C PHE A 230 -8.56 23.55 -34.16
N GLU A 231 -9.10 24.44 -33.33
CA GLU A 231 -8.40 25.60 -32.79
C GLU A 231 -8.38 25.58 -31.26
N VAL A 232 -7.19 25.78 -30.70
CA VAL A 232 -6.93 25.78 -29.25
C VAL A 232 -6.12 27.02 -28.90
N SER A 233 -6.44 27.66 -27.78
CA SER A 233 -5.66 28.78 -27.24
C SER A 233 -4.84 28.33 -26.03
N ASP A 234 -3.65 28.90 -25.84
CA ASP A 234 -2.73 28.61 -24.76
C ASP A 234 -2.48 29.86 -23.92
N ARG A 235 -2.97 29.83 -22.68
CA ARG A 235 -2.84 30.93 -21.72
C ARG A 235 -1.40 31.19 -21.28
N TRP A 236 -0.56 30.15 -21.29
CA TRP A 236 0.77 30.17 -20.67
C TRP A 236 1.90 29.98 -21.67
N ALA A 237 1.64 30.16 -22.97
CA ALA A 237 2.61 29.96 -24.03
C ALA A 237 3.97 30.64 -23.78
N ALA A 238 3.96 31.85 -23.22
CA ALA A 238 5.18 32.61 -22.92
C ALA A 238 6.04 31.98 -21.81
N GLU A 239 5.42 31.40 -20.78
CA GLU A 239 6.12 30.73 -19.67
C GLU A 239 6.71 29.37 -20.09
N TYR A 240 6.16 28.80 -21.16
CA TYR A 240 6.62 27.54 -21.77
C TYR A 240 7.54 27.77 -22.98
N ALA A 241 8.15 28.96 -23.11
CA ALA A 241 9.05 29.24 -24.22
C ALA A 241 10.17 28.19 -24.33
N GLY A 242 10.27 27.52 -25.48
CA GLY A 242 11.23 26.45 -25.74
C GLY A 242 10.70 25.04 -25.51
N ASP A 243 9.60 24.86 -24.77
CA ASP A 243 8.93 23.59 -24.62
C ASP A 243 8.05 23.29 -25.86
N LYS A 244 7.77 22.01 -26.09
CA LYS A 244 6.84 21.54 -27.12
C LYS A 244 5.48 21.21 -26.51
N VAL A 245 4.43 21.44 -27.27
CA VAL A 245 3.06 21.05 -26.91
C VAL A 245 2.61 19.96 -27.86
N VAL A 246 2.22 18.82 -27.30
CA VAL A 246 1.63 17.71 -28.05
C VAL A 246 0.14 17.69 -27.76
N ILE A 247 -0.68 17.82 -28.80
CA ILE A 247 -2.14 17.81 -28.72
C ILE A 247 -2.64 16.52 -29.35
N ASP A 248 -3.35 15.73 -28.55
CA ASP A 248 -3.86 14.43 -28.95
C ASP A 248 -5.36 14.58 -29.19
N ILE A 249 -5.81 14.19 -30.38
CA ILE A 249 -7.23 14.23 -30.76
C ILE A 249 -7.73 12.83 -31.13
N ASP A 250 -8.95 12.54 -30.72
CA ASP A 250 -9.71 11.35 -31.07
C ASP A 250 -11.04 11.79 -31.71
N LEU A 251 -11.28 11.40 -32.97
CA LEU A 251 -12.51 11.75 -33.68
C LEU A 251 -13.61 10.71 -33.44
N TYR A 252 -14.80 11.18 -33.11
CA TYR A 252 -15.99 10.34 -32.92
C TYR A 252 -17.14 10.82 -33.80
N LYS A 253 -17.83 9.87 -34.44
CA LYS A 253 -19.15 10.08 -35.05
C LYS A 253 -20.21 10.01 -33.95
N ASP A 254 -20.97 11.08 -33.79
CA ASP A 254 -22.08 11.15 -32.85
C ASP A 254 -23.34 10.54 -33.46
N ASN A 255 -23.85 9.49 -32.81
CA ASN A 255 -25.03 8.75 -33.25
C ASN A 255 -26.13 8.96 -32.20
N PRO A 256 -27.17 9.75 -32.47
CA PRO A 256 -28.25 9.97 -31.51
C PRO A 256 -28.88 8.64 -31.05
N GLY A 257 -28.86 8.37 -29.75
CA GLY A 257 -29.43 7.14 -29.17
C GLY A 257 -28.55 5.89 -29.27
N TRP A 258 -27.29 5.99 -29.73
CA TRP A 258 -26.35 4.87 -29.80
C TRP A 258 -24.96 5.27 -29.29
N PHE A 259 -24.05 4.28 -29.18
CA PHE A 259 -22.64 4.55 -28.87
C PHE A 259 -21.99 5.39 -29.98
N SER A 260 -21.20 6.41 -29.59
CA SER A 260 -20.44 7.22 -30.54
C SER A 260 -19.36 6.37 -31.20
N GLY A 261 -19.38 6.30 -32.54
CA GLY A 261 -18.44 5.48 -33.30
C GLY A 261 -17.08 6.15 -33.38
N TYR A 262 -16.03 5.50 -32.88
CA TYR A 262 -14.65 5.97 -32.98
C TYR A 262 -14.18 5.94 -34.44
N ARG A 263 -13.45 6.98 -34.87
CA ARG A 263 -12.97 7.13 -36.26
C ARG A 263 -11.45 7.16 -36.41
N GLY A 264 -10.73 7.38 -35.32
CA GLY A 264 -9.27 7.38 -35.31
C GLY A 264 -8.69 8.48 -34.43
N SER A 265 -7.37 8.42 -34.25
CA SER A 265 -6.60 9.33 -33.42
C SER A 265 -5.48 10.00 -34.20
N LYS A 266 -5.06 11.19 -33.76
CA LYS A 266 -3.85 11.84 -34.28
C LYS A 266 -3.22 12.72 -33.22
N GLU A 267 -1.89 12.71 -33.17
CA GLU A 267 -1.11 13.58 -32.31
C GLU A 267 -0.49 14.69 -33.15
N PHE A 268 -0.52 15.92 -32.65
CA PHE A 268 0.11 17.08 -33.28
C PHE A 268 1.15 17.66 -32.33
N THR A 269 2.37 17.89 -32.81
CA THR A 269 3.42 18.52 -32.02
C THR A 269 3.70 19.92 -32.51
N PHE A 270 3.63 20.89 -31.60
CA PHE A 270 3.89 22.30 -31.86
C PHE A 270 4.98 22.84 -30.93
N ALA A 271 5.62 23.94 -31.31
CA ALA A 271 6.35 24.78 -30.36
C ALA A 271 5.35 25.55 -29.48
N ALA A 272 5.73 25.96 -28.26
CA ALA A 272 4.89 26.81 -27.43
C ALA A 272 4.47 28.11 -28.17
N ALA A 273 3.16 28.34 -28.29
CA ALA A 273 2.56 29.46 -29.02
C ALA A 273 1.19 29.80 -28.42
N VAL A 274 0.73 31.05 -28.56
CA VAL A 274 -0.53 31.53 -27.94
C VAL A 274 -1.78 30.81 -28.48
N GLY A 275 -1.68 30.22 -29.67
CA GLY A 275 -2.75 29.42 -30.24
C GLY A 275 -2.25 28.41 -31.26
N TYR A 276 -3.04 27.36 -31.46
CA TYR A 276 -2.76 26.23 -32.31
C TYR A 276 -3.92 25.97 -33.25
N THR A 277 -3.59 25.81 -34.53
CA THR A 277 -4.55 25.47 -35.57
C THR A 277 -4.14 24.15 -36.20
N MET A 278 -5.01 23.15 -36.08
CA MET A 278 -4.80 21.81 -36.61
C MET A 278 -5.80 21.55 -37.73
N SER A 279 -5.29 21.12 -38.88
CA SER A 279 -6.12 20.70 -40.01
C SER A 279 -5.88 19.23 -40.31
N PHE A 280 -6.95 18.44 -40.43
CA PHE A 280 -6.87 17.01 -40.73
C PHE A 280 -8.13 16.51 -41.40
N THR A 281 -7.98 15.46 -42.19
CA THR A 281 -9.08 14.68 -42.76
C THR A 281 -9.26 13.38 -41.95
N ALA A 282 -10.42 12.73 -42.11
CA ALA A 282 -10.65 11.44 -41.44
C ALA A 282 -9.64 10.34 -41.86
N LYS A 283 -9.04 10.47 -43.06
CA LYS A 283 -8.03 9.54 -43.57
C LYS A 283 -6.65 9.73 -42.94
N ASP A 284 -6.40 10.89 -42.33
CA ASP A 284 -5.12 11.17 -41.68
C ASP A 284 -5.03 10.60 -40.26
N LEU A 285 -6.13 10.02 -39.76
CA LEU A 285 -6.23 9.48 -38.41
C LEU A 285 -5.77 8.03 -38.38
N SER A 286 -4.99 7.66 -37.37
CA SER A 286 -4.63 6.26 -37.14
C SER A 286 -5.78 5.51 -36.48
N THR A 287 -6.05 4.30 -36.96
CA THR A 287 -7.04 3.37 -36.40
C THR A 287 -6.42 2.38 -35.42
N ASP A 288 -5.15 2.56 -35.05
CA ASP A 288 -4.33 1.58 -34.32
C ASP A 288 -4.75 1.36 -32.86
N LYS A 289 -5.66 2.17 -32.32
CA LYS A 289 -6.34 1.82 -31.07
C LYS A 289 -7.29 0.66 -31.39
N GLU A 290 -7.05 -0.51 -30.80
CA GLU A 290 -7.70 -1.84 -30.93
C GLU A 290 -9.25 -1.89 -30.79
N ALA A 291 -9.97 -0.86 -31.24
CA ALA A 291 -11.40 -0.68 -31.16
C ALA A 291 -12.00 -0.40 -32.55
N MET A 292 -11.53 -1.13 -33.58
CA MET A 292 -12.29 -1.25 -34.81
C MET A 292 -13.47 -2.19 -34.57
N ASP A 293 -14.57 -1.61 -34.09
CA ASP A 293 -15.89 -2.18 -34.34
C ASP A 293 -16.13 -2.04 -35.84
N ASN A 294 -15.95 -3.14 -36.58
CA ASN A 294 -16.01 -3.24 -38.05
C ASN A 294 -17.45 -3.08 -38.56
N SER A 295 -18.18 -2.03 -38.18
CA SER A 295 -19.45 -1.69 -38.80
C SER A 295 -19.19 -1.03 -40.15
N ALA A 296 -19.07 -1.86 -41.19
CA ALA A 296 -18.85 -1.49 -42.58
C ALA A 296 -20.02 -0.72 -43.24
N ASP A 297 -20.97 -0.20 -42.47
CA ASP A 297 -22.16 0.49 -42.97
C ASP A 297 -21.93 2.00 -43.12
N GLU A 298 -20.99 2.39 -43.99
CA GLU A 298 -20.77 3.82 -44.31
C GLU A 298 -21.82 4.42 -45.25
N GLU A 299 -22.61 3.60 -45.94
CA GLU A 299 -23.44 4.07 -47.05
C GLU A 299 -24.91 4.37 -46.69
N ASP A 300 -25.48 3.84 -45.60
CA ASP A 300 -26.95 3.86 -45.43
C ASP A 300 -27.51 4.80 -44.34
N SER A 301 -26.67 5.64 -43.73
CA SER A 301 -27.17 6.62 -42.74
C SER A 301 -27.75 7.88 -43.42
N ARG A 302 -29.05 7.85 -43.73
CA ARG A 302 -29.85 9.01 -44.18
C ARG A 302 -30.01 10.03 -43.05
N GLY A 303 -29.01 10.89 -42.84
CA GLY A 303 -29.07 11.99 -41.86
C GLY A 303 -27.78 12.82 -41.79
N ALA A 304 -27.87 14.03 -41.25
CA ALA A 304 -26.70 14.90 -41.04
C ALA A 304 -25.70 14.20 -40.10
N LYS A 305 -24.49 13.94 -40.59
CA LYS A 305 -23.47 13.23 -39.82
C LYS A 305 -22.84 14.22 -38.83
N LYS A 306 -23.04 13.97 -37.53
CA LYS A 306 -22.46 14.79 -36.46
C LYS A 306 -21.16 14.18 -35.99
N TYR A 307 -20.15 15.00 -35.74
CA TYR A 307 -18.86 14.56 -35.23
C TYR A 307 -18.43 15.41 -34.04
N HIS A 308 -17.70 14.83 -33.10
CA HIS A 308 -17.03 15.57 -32.03
C HIS A 308 -15.62 15.03 -31.81
N LEU A 309 -14.77 15.85 -31.21
CA LEU A 309 -13.44 15.43 -30.77
C LEU A 309 -13.44 15.14 -29.28
N ARG A 310 -12.76 14.07 -28.88
CA ARG A 310 -12.15 14.01 -27.55
C ARG A 310 -10.71 14.46 -27.69
N TRP A 311 -10.24 15.29 -26.78
CA TRP A 311 -8.88 15.80 -26.88
C TRP A 311 -8.20 15.91 -25.52
N GLY A 312 -6.89 15.87 -25.58
CA GLY A 312 -5.98 16.12 -24.48
C GLY A 312 -4.70 16.75 -24.99
N PHE A 313 -3.81 17.06 -24.06
CA PHE A 313 -2.50 17.56 -24.42
C PHE A 313 -1.47 17.16 -23.38
N LYS A 314 -0.21 17.19 -23.78
CA LYS A 314 0.95 17.09 -22.89
C LYS A 314 2.00 18.08 -23.32
N ARG A 315 2.83 18.52 -22.39
CA ARG A 315 3.95 19.41 -22.67
C ARG A 315 5.26 18.66 -22.45
N VAL A 316 6.16 18.79 -23.41
CA VAL A 316 7.46 18.12 -23.40
C VAL A 316 8.54 19.18 -23.39
N GLY A 317 9.24 19.29 -22.27
CA GLY A 317 10.38 20.20 -22.16
C GLY A 317 10.90 20.36 -20.74
N SER A 318 11.47 21.53 -20.46
CA SER A 318 12.19 21.80 -19.21
C SER A 318 11.29 22.27 -18.07
N VAL A 319 10.10 22.79 -18.39
CA VAL A 319 9.16 23.35 -17.41
C VAL A 319 8.10 22.33 -17.00
N SER A 320 7.60 21.54 -17.97
CA SER A 320 6.57 20.53 -17.71
C SER A 320 7.13 19.11 -17.73
N LYS A 321 6.58 18.26 -16.86
CA LYS A 321 6.62 16.81 -17.03
C LYS A 321 5.75 16.42 -18.23
N ASP A 322 6.09 15.30 -18.88
CA ASP A 322 5.33 14.69 -19.98
C ASP A 322 4.03 14.02 -19.46
N ASN A 323 3.25 14.77 -18.69
CA ASN A 323 1.98 14.33 -18.12
C ASN A 323 0.85 14.72 -19.07
N HIS A 324 0.07 13.73 -19.50
CA HIS A 324 -1.08 13.95 -20.37
C HIS A 324 -2.31 14.44 -19.60
N VAL A 325 -2.83 15.61 -20.00
CA VAL A 325 -4.02 16.28 -19.47
C VAL A 325 -5.20 16.01 -20.41
N LYS A 326 -6.27 15.38 -19.91
CA LYS A 326 -7.50 15.14 -20.67
C LYS A 326 -8.43 16.36 -20.54
N LYS A 327 -8.89 16.94 -21.64
CA LYS A 327 -9.79 18.12 -21.61
C LYS A 327 -11.26 17.79 -21.83
N GLY A 328 -11.57 16.63 -22.42
CA GLY A 328 -12.95 16.15 -22.59
C GLY A 328 -13.41 16.23 -24.05
N LYS A 329 -14.71 16.48 -24.25
CA LYS A 329 -15.37 16.49 -25.56
C LYS A 329 -15.59 17.92 -26.07
N THR A 330 -15.40 18.15 -27.36
CA THR A 330 -15.81 19.38 -28.03
C THR A 330 -17.32 19.39 -28.29
N PRO A 331 -17.91 20.56 -28.61
CA PRO A 331 -19.20 20.62 -29.28
C PRO A 331 -19.20 19.78 -30.57
N THR A 332 -20.37 19.32 -30.98
CA THR A 332 -20.54 18.57 -32.23
C THR A 332 -20.52 19.51 -33.43
N VAL A 333 -19.89 19.07 -34.52
CA VAL A 333 -19.90 19.72 -35.82
C VAL A 333 -20.73 18.88 -36.79
N GLU A 334 -21.62 19.52 -37.55
CA GLU A 334 -22.42 18.87 -38.59
C GLU A 334 -21.63 18.84 -39.90
N VAL A 335 -21.46 17.65 -40.45
CA VAL A 335 -20.90 17.42 -41.78
C VAL A 335 -22.07 17.30 -42.75
N LYS A 336 -22.22 18.31 -43.63
CA LYS A 336 -23.26 18.36 -44.67
C LYS A 336 -22.70 17.93 -46.02
#